data_AF-A0A2E1P886-F1
#
_entry.id   AF-A0A2E1P886-F1
#
_cell.length_a   1.000
_cell.length_b   1.000
_cell.length_c   1.000
_cell.angle_alpha   90.00
_cell.angle_beta   90.00
_cell.angle_gamma   90.00
#
_symmetry.space_group_name_H-M   'P 1'
#
loop_
_entity.id
_entity.type
_entity.pdbx_description
1 polymer ?
#
loop_
_entity_poly.entity_id
_entity_poly.type
_entity_poly.pdbx_seq_one_letter_code
_entity_poly.pdbx_strand_id
1 'polypeptide(L)'
;MEKPEIKTLKELKKNDYQPISIQEELAKNLRKKIKKGNSTFKGLIGYENTVIPDLERAILSGHNINLLGLRGQAKTRMARQMTDLLDEWTPVVEGSEINDDPLQPISIKAKEIIDKRGGDTPIKWMHRGDRFFEKLATPDVTVADLIGDIDPIKAATLKLSYADEKVIHYGMIPRAHRCIFVLNELPDLQARIQVALFSILQEKEIQIRGFKLRLPLEIQFVFTANPEDYTNRGSIVTPLKDRIGSQILTHYPHNIEIAKRITQQEVLISEENKKQIHVPELAKDLLEQIGFEARKSEYVDAKSGVSTRMSITSFENLISSAERRLLITNDSKTNIRMSDFLGVITAINGKIELVYEGEQEGANEVAYHLISSAIKTLFPNYFPKIEKLEKTNDEGPYDQLLDWFFKENELFIEDDLDEKNHQKALEGIPAIKKIMKKFQSDLDKKDYYFMVEFLLWGLEAHQKLNKLRTFEGTQFKDSLGSFINRL
;
A
#
# COMPACT_ATOMS: atom_id res chain seq x y z
N MET A 1 19.90 -21.80 -3.31
CA MET A 1 21.08 -22.70 -3.17
C MET A 1 20.72 -23.78 -2.17
N GLU A 2 21.34 -24.96 -2.28
CA GLU A 2 21.10 -26.03 -1.31
C GLU A 2 21.60 -25.62 0.09
N LYS A 3 20.93 -26.14 1.12
CA LYS A 3 21.31 -25.88 2.52
C LYS A 3 22.72 -26.44 2.76
N PRO A 4 23.66 -25.67 3.35
CA PRO A 4 25.01 -26.18 3.57
C PRO A 4 25.03 -27.40 4.52
N GLU A 5 25.91 -28.35 4.24
CA GLU A 5 26.02 -29.62 4.99
C GLU A 5 26.88 -29.55 6.25
N ILE A 6 27.62 -28.44 6.44
CA ILE A 6 28.49 -28.20 7.60
C ILE A 6 27.66 -28.22 8.88
N LYS A 7 28.05 -29.07 9.85
CA LYS A 7 27.28 -29.28 11.09
C LYS A 7 28.03 -28.91 12.36
N THR A 8 29.35 -28.68 12.28
CA THR A 8 30.16 -28.36 13.46
C THR A 8 31.00 -27.11 13.32
N LEU A 9 31.38 -26.51 14.45
CA LEU A 9 32.28 -25.37 14.50
C LEU A 9 33.66 -25.68 13.88
N LYS A 10 34.17 -26.89 14.08
CA LYS A 10 35.44 -27.34 13.50
C LYS A 10 35.38 -27.38 11.98
N GLU A 11 34.30 -27.86 11.40
CA GLU A 11 34.09 -27.85 9.95
C GLU A 11 33.91 -26.42 9.43
N LEU A 12 33.17 -25.58 10.15
CA LEU A 12 32.98 -24.18 9.77
C LEU A 12 34.31 -23.42 9.74
N LYS A 13 35.20 -23.64 10.71
CA LYS A 13 36.55 -23.04 10.77
C LYS A 13 37.47 -23.51 9.63
N LYS A 14 37.19 -24.67 9.03
CA LYS A 14 37.94 -25.15 7.85
C LYS A 14 37.46 -24.49 6.56
N ASN A 15 36.31 -23.83 6.58
CA ASN A 15 35.79 -23.05 5.46
C ASN A 15 36.20 -21.58 5.62
N ASP A 16 36.16 -20.80 4.53
CA ASP A 16 36.46 -19.36 4.52
C ASP A 16 35.34 -18.50 5.14
N TYR A 17 34.59 -19.04 6.10
CA TYR A 17 33.53 -18.31 6.77
C TYR A 17 34.15 -17.23 7.68
N GLN A 18 33.73 -15.98 7.47
CA GLN A 18 34.10 -14.85 8.30
C GLN A 18 32.82 -14.14 8.75
N PRO A 19 32.65 -13.89 10.06
CA PRO A 19 31.54 -13.10 10.56
C PRO A 19 31.64 -11.69 10.00
N ILE A 20 30.53 -11.20 9.46
CA ILE A 20 30.36 -9.81 9.04
C ILE A 20 29.07 -9.29 9.66
N SER A 21 29.02 -7.98 9.90
CA SER A 21 27.82 -7.35 10.42
C SER A 21 26.68 -7.43 9.39
N ILE A 22 25.44 -7.39 9.88
CA ILE A 22 24.27 -7.40 8.98
C ILE A 22 24.28 -6.20 8.02
N GLN A 23 24.74 -5.03 8.47
CA GLN A 23 24.88 -3.84 7.62
C GLN A 23 25.89 -4.06 6.49
N GLU A 24 27.05 -4.67 6.79
CA GLU A 24 28.06 -4.98 5.77
C GLU A 24 27.57 -6.05 4.78
N GLU A 25 26.85 -7.06 5.27
CA GLU A 25 26.21 -8.10 4.45
C GLU A 25 25.23 -7.48 3.45
N LEU A 26 24.30 -6.66 3.95
CA LEU A 26 23.33 -5.94 3.14
C LEU A 26 24.03 -5.06 2.08
N ALA A 27 25.01 -4.26 2.49
CA ALA A 27 25.74 -3.39 1.58
C ALA A 27 26.55 -4.17 0.53
N LYS A 28 27.21 -5.27 0.92
CA LYS A 28 27.98 -6.15 0.02
C LYS A 28 27.09 -6.76 -1.05
N ASN A 29 25.93 -7.29 -0.67
CA ASN A 29 25.01 -7.94 -1.59
C ASN A 29 24.24 -6.93 -2.46
N LEU A 30 23.92 -5.76 -1.91
CA LEU A 30 23.39 -4.65 -2.68
C LEU A 30 24.36 -4.20 -3.78
N ARG A 31 25.65 -3.98 -3.45
CA ARG A 31 26.68 -3.65 -4.45
C ARG A 31 26.76 -4.69 -5.57
N LYS A 32 26.66 -5.98 -5.24
CA LYS A 32 26.63 -7.05 -6.24
C LYS A 32 25.40 -6.99 -7.15
N LYS A 33 24.20 -6.72 -6.60
CA LYS A 33 22.98 -6.57 -7.40
C LYS A 33 23.07 -5.36 -8.34
N ILE A 34 23.46 -4.19 -7.83
CA ILE A 34 23.60 -2.95 -8.60
C ILE A 34 24.61 -3.13 -9.74
N LYS A 35 25.80 -3.68 -9.46
CA LYS A 35 26.83 -3.93 -10.50
C LYS A 35 26.37 -4.86 -11.62
N LYS A 36 25.42 -5.76 -11.34
CA LYS A 36 24.84 -6.67 -12.33
C LYS A 36 23.69 -6.03 -13.12
N GLY A 37 23.26 -4.82 -12.79
CA GLY A 37 22.08 -4.19 -13.37
C GLY A 37 20.76 -4.86 -12.95
N ASN A 38 20.77 -5.65 -11.86
CA ASN A 38 19.57 -6.31 -11.37
C ASN A 38 18.73 -5.35 -10.53
N SER A 39 17.42 -5.38 -10.69
CA SER A 39 16.48 -4.68 -9.80
C SER A 39 16.70 -5.12 -8.34
N THR A 40 16.89 -4.12 -7.47
CA THR A 40 17.16 -4.30 -6.04
C THR A 40 15.88 -4.61 -5.27
N PHE A 41 14.80 -3.89 -5.59
CA PHE A 41 13.46 -4.05 -5.04
C PHE A 41 12.45 -4.28 -6.17
N LYS A 42 11.73 -5.40 -6.12
CA LYS A 42 10.84 -5.85 -7.20
C LYS A 42 9.38 -5.43 -6.98
N GLY A 43 8.73 -4.95 -8.03
CA GLY A 43 7.31 -4.60 -8.01
C GLY A 43 6.97 -3.35 -7.17
N LEU A 44 7.95 -2.49 -6.91
CA LEU A 44 7.76 -1.16 -6.32
C LEU A 44 7.72 -0.11 -7.44
N ILE A 45 6.58 -0.05 -8.13
CA ILE A 45 6.40 0.79 -9.31
C ILE A 45 6.32 2.26 -8.89
N GLY A 46 7.08 3.13 -9.57
CA GLY A 46 7.07 4.58 -9.34
C GLY A 46 8.06 5.08 -8.29
N TYR A 47 8.88 4.20 -7.72
CA TYR A 47 9.91 4.52 -6.72
C TYR A 47 11.34 4.46 -7.27
N GLU A 48 11.51 4.09 -8.54
CA GLU A 48 12.80 3.81 -9.19
C GLU A 48 13.77 5.00 -9.13
N ASN A 49 13.24 6.22 -9.19
CA ASN A 49 14.02 7.46 -9.23
C ASN A 49 13.92 8.29 -7.94
N THR A 50 13.19 7.81 -6.92
CA THR A 50 12.92 8.56 -5.68
C THR A 50 13.31 7.74 -4.45
N VAL A 51 12.42 6.85 -4.01
CA VAL A 51 12.54 6.11 -2.74
C VAL A 51 13.60 5.01 -2.82
N ILE A 52 13.68 4.28 -3.95
CA ILE A 52 14.66 3.18 -4.10
C ILE A 52 16.10 3.71 -4.01
N PRO A 53 16.50 4.77 -4.74
CA PRO A 53 17.85 5.31 -4.62
C PRO A 53 18.20 5.79 -3.20
N ASP A 54 17.26 6.39 -2.47
CA ASP A 54 17.47 6.79 -1.06
C ASP A 54 17.67 5.57 -0.15
N LEU A 55 16.89 4.51 -0.38
CA LEU A 55 17.00 3.26 0.37
C LEU A 55 18.33 2.56 0.09
N GLU A 56 18.77 2.55 -1.17
CA GLU A 56 20.08 2.02 -1.56
C GLU A 56 21.22 2.79 -0.90
N ARG A 57 21.17 4.13 -0.91
CA ARG A 57 22.14 4.97 -0.20
C ARG A 57 22.18 4.68 1.29
N ALA A 58 21.01 4.56 1.94
CA ALA A 58 20.92 4.27 3.36
C ALA A 58 21.56 2.91 3.72
N ILE A 59 21.30 1.87 2.91
CA ILE A 59 21.90 0.54 3.08
C ILE A 59 23.42 0.59 2.87
N LEU A 60 23.90 1.29 1.84
CA LEU A 60 25.34 1.40 1.56
C LEU A 60 26.09 2.16 2.66
N SER A 61 25.44 3.10 3.33
CA SER A 61 25.96 3.83 4.49
C SER A 61 25.86 3.05 5.80
N GLY A 62 25.22 1.88 5.82
CA GLY A 62 25.00 1.10 7.04
C GLY A 62 24.07 1.78 8.05
N HIS A 63 23.15 2.63 7.57
CA HIS A 63 22.24 3.37 8.44
C HIS A 63 21.05 2.50 8.87
N ASN A 64 20.57 2.75 10.09
CA ASN A 64 19.19 2.43 10.43
C ASN A 64 18.25 3.37 9.67
N ILE A 65 17.11 2.86 9.24
CA ILE A 65 16.24 3.54 8.28
C ILE A 65 14.91 3.89 8.97
N ASN A 66 14.40 5.09 8.72
CA ASN A 66 13.01 5.44 9.00
C ASN A 66 12.28 5.76 7.71
N LEU A 67 11.26 4.97 7.39
CA LEU A 67 10.37 5.15 6.25
C LEU A 67 9.19 6.02 6.69
N LEU A 68 9.13 7.22 6.13
CA LEU A 68 8.14 8.23 6.45
C LEU A 68 7.12 8.33 5.34
N GLY A 69 5.85 8.08 5.65
CA GLY A 69 4.78 8.39 4.72
C GLY A 69 3.44 7.86 5.17
N LEU A 70 2.41 8.13 4.37
CA LEU A 70 1.04 7.75 4.69
C LEU A 70 0.80 6.24 4.52
N ARG A 71 -0.38 5.78 4.91
CA ARG A 71 -0.77 4.37 4.81
C ARG A 71 -0.81 3.92 3.35
N GLY A 72 -0.41 2.68 3.09
CA GLY A 72 -0.43 2.12 1.73
C GLY A 72 0.71 2.53 0.79
N GLN A 73 1.73 3.27 1.27
CA GLN A 73 2.91 3.65 0.47
C GLN A 73 4.06 2.62 0.50
N ALA A 74 3.71 1.33 0.50
CA ALA A 74 4.64 0.19 0.40
C ALA A 74 5.80 0.11 1.44
N LYS A 75 5.75 0.85 2.56
CA LYS A 75 6.82 0.90 3.58
C LYS A 75 7.24 -0.49 4.09
N THR A 76 6.29 -1.29 4.57
CA THR A 76 6.55 -2.64 5.08
C THR A 76 7.02 -3.59 3.97
N ARG A 77 6.54 -3.41 2.73
CA ARG A 77 6.99 -4.21 1.56
C ARG A 77 8.46 -3.94 1.25
N MET A 78 8.90 -2.68 1.29
CA MET A 78 10.31 -2.32 1.15
C MET A 78 11.17 -2.97 2.22
N ALA A 79 10.76 -2.82 3.49
CA ALA A 79 11.49 -3.41 4.62
C ALA A 79 11.61 -4.94 4.49
N ARG A 80 10.54 -5.62 4.06
CA ARG A 80 10.54 -7.07 3.85
C ARG A 80 11.47 -7.50 2.71
N GLN A 81 11.49 -6.76 1.59
CA GLN A 81 12.37 -7.07 0.46
C GLN A 81 13.87 -6.87 0.76
N MET A 82 14.24 -6.13 1.82
CA MET A 82 15.63 -6.07 2.26
C MET A 82 16.18 -7.45 2.66
N THR A 83 15.32 -8.41 3.03
CA THR A 83 15.73 -9.81 3.29
C THR A 83 16.34 -10.48 2.05
N ASP A 84 15.95 -10.07 0.83
CA ASP A 84 16.53 -10.56 -0.42
C ASP A 84 17.96 -10.06 -0.68
N LEU A 85 18.46 -9.16 0.17
CA LEU A 85 19.84 -8.70 0.19
C LEU A 85 20.68 -9.45 1.24
N LEU A 86 20.09 -10.30 2.07
CA LEU A 86 20.82 -11.18 2.97
C LEU A 86 21.31 -12.43 2.24
N ASP A 87 22.43 -12.97 2.70
CA ASP A 87 22.94 -14.28 2.32
C ASP A 87 21.88 -15.34 2.66
N GLU A 88 21.69 -16.30 1.75
CA GLU A 88 20.58 -17.27 1.81
C GLU A 88 20.62 -18.11 3.09
N TRP A 89 21.82 -18.42 3.58
CA TRP A 89 22.06 -19.24 4.77
C TRP A 89 23.14 -18.61 5.64
N THR A 90 22.88 -18.49 6.94
CA THR A 90 23.87 -18.04 7.94
C THR A 90 24.01 -19.08 9.07
N PRO A 91 25.23 -19.38 9.55
CA PRO A 91 25.42 -20.34 10.62
C PRO A 91 25.09 -19.71 11.98
N VAL A 92 24.50 -20.50 12.86
CA VAL A 92 24.11 -20.14 14.22
C VAL A 92 24.45 -21.27 15.17
N VAL A 93 24.90 -20.97 16.39
CA VAL A 93 25.13 -21.98 17.44
C VAL A 93 23.82 -22.69 17.79
N GLU A 94 23.78 -24.01 17.67
CA GLU A 94 22.59 -24.77 18.05
C GLU A 94 22.38 -24.76 19.57
N GLY A 95 21.15 -24.50 20.01
CA GLY A 95 20.80 -24.40 21.44
C GLY A 95 21.04 -23.03 22.07
N SER A 96 21.57 -22.05 21.33
CA SER A 96 21.62 -20.66 21.81
C SER A 96 20.22 -20.05 21.97
N GLU A 97 20.09 -19.10 22.88
CA GLU A 97 18.87 -18.31 23.13
C GLU A 97 18.64 -17.21 22.08
N ILE A 98 19.71 -16.78 21.40
CA ILE A 98 19.67 -15.81 20.30
C ILE A 98 20.45 -16.36 19.10
N ASN A 99 20.49 -15.62 17.99
CA ASN A 99 21.15 -16.07 16.76
C ASN A 99 22.68 -15.86 16.80
N ASP A 100 23.36 -16.43 17.81
CA ASP A 100 24.80 -16.29 17.98
C ASP A 100 25.59 -16.84 16.81
N ASP A 101 26.58 -16.06 16.39
CA ASP A 101 27.60 -16.50 15.46
C ASP A 101 28.52 -17.56 16.11
N PRO A 102 28.80 -18.70 15.45
CA PRO A 102 29.68 -19.72 16.03
C PRO A 102 31.14 -19.28 16.23
N LEU A 103 31.61 -18.27 15.49
CA LEU A 103 32.96 -17.70 15.61
C LEU A 103 32.99 -16.44 16.49
N GLN A 104 31.87 -15.71 16.60
CA GLN A 104 31.72 -14.52 17.43
C GLN A 104 30.45 -14.59 18.33
N PRO A 105 30.38 -15.53 19.28
CA PRO A 105 29.23 -15.65 20.16
C PRO A 105 29.17 -14.47 21.15
N ILE A 106 27.98 -13.91 21.37
CA ILE A 106 27.76 -12.81 22.31
C ILE A 106 27.01 -13.27 23.55
N SER A 107 26.10 -14.25 23.44
CA SER A 107 25.36 -14.77 24.60
C SER A 107 26.21 -15.68 25.48
N ILE A 108 25.90 -15.70 26.77
CA ILE A 108 26.55 -16.60 27.75
C ILE A 108 26.34 -18.06 27.35
N LYS A 109 25.11 -18.42 26.97
CA LYS A 109 24.77 -19.80 26.66
C LYS A 109 25.56 -20.33 25.46
N ALA A 110 25.72 -19.54 24.40
CA ALA A 110 26.53 -19.95 23.26
C ALA A 110 28.01 -20.12 23.64
N LYS A 111 28.57 -19.19 24.43
CA LYS A 111 29.94 -19.29 24.95
C LYS A 111 30.15 -20.57 25.77
N GLU A 112 29.24 -20.88 26.70
CA GLU A 112 29.31 -22.10 27.50
C GLU A 112 29.22 -23.39 26.65
N ILE A 113 28.39 -23.41 25.61
CA ILE A 113 28.29 -24.56 24.69
C ILE A 113 29.63 -24.75 23.95
N ILE A 114 30.21 -23.66 23.46
CA ILE A 114 31.48 -23.66 22.74
C ILE A 114 32.64 -24.08 23.65
N ASP A 115 32.69 -23.57 24.88
CA ASP A 115 33.73 -23.93 25.85
C ASP A 115 33.66 -25.42 26.22
N LYS A 116 32.45 -25.97 26.35
CA LYS A 116 32.24 -27.40 26.70
C LYS A 116 32.51 -28.35 25.55
N ARG A 117 32.10 -28.02 24.33
CA ARG A 117 32.16 -28.92 23.16
C ARG A 117 33.33 -28.63 22.22
N GLY A 118 34.00 -27.49 22.39
CA GLY A 118 35.10 -27.07 21.52
C GLY A 118 34.71 -27.09 20.05
N GLY A 119 35.55 -27.72 19.23
CA GLY A 119 35.31 -27.86 17.79
C GLY A 119 34.05 -28.65 17.41
N ASP A 120 33.57 -29.54 18.29
CA ASP A 120 32.39 -30.38 18.04
C ASP A 120 31.08 -29.67 18.41
N THR A 121 31.14 -28.36 18.65
CA THR A 121 29.96 -27.52 18.85
C THR A 121 29.04 -27.61 17.64
N PRO A 122 27.78 -28.05 17.82
CA PRO A 122 26.84 -28.15 16.72
C PRO A 122 26.40 -26.77 16.23
N ILE A 123 26.27 -26.64 14.91
CA ILE A 123 25.75 -25.43 14.26
C ILE A 123 24.47 -25.78 13.48
N LYS A 124 23.56 -24.81 13.43
CA LYS A 124 22.38 -24.82 12.56
C LYS A 124 22.49 -23.71 11.51
N TRP A 125 21.94 -23.95 10.33
CA TRP A 125 21.84 -22.94 9.28
C TRP A 125 20.46 -22.28 9.31
N MET A 126 20.45 -20.97 9.52
CA MET A 126 19.25 -20.13 9.50
C MET A 126 19.07 -19.57 8.09
N HIS A 127 17.87 -19.74 7.52
CA HIS A 127 17.56 -19.22 6.20
C HIS A 127 17.28 -17.72 6.28
N ARG A 128 17.58 -16.95 5.22
CA ARG A 128 17.28 -15.50 5.17
C ARG A 128 15.81 -15.15 5.43
N GLY A 129 14.89 -16.05 5.08
CA GLY A 129 13.46 -15.88 5.33
C GLY A 129 13.10 -15.81 6.83
N ASP A 130 13.91 -16.43 7.68
CA ASP A 130 13.75 -16.42 9.14
C ASP A 130 14.43 -15.22 9.81
N ARG A 131 15.12 -14.38 9.03
CA ARG A 131 15.89 -13.20 9.50
C ARG A 131 15.08 -11.90 9.44
N PHE A 132 13.76 -12.00 9.53
CA PHE A 132 12.84 -10.87 9.51
C PHE A 132 11.93 -10.88 10.73
N PHE A 133 12.03 -9.83 11.53
CA PHE A 133 11.20 -9.60 12.70
C PHE A 133 10.37 -8.34 12.47
N GLU A 134 9.11 -8.39 12.86
CA GLU A 134 8.19 -7.27 12.71
C GLU A 134 7.35 -7.12 13.98
N LYS A 135 7.23 -5.89 14.46
CA LYS A 135 6.36 -5.53 15.57
C LYS A 135 5.61 -4.25 15.23
N LEU A 136 4.30 -4.23 15.47
CA LEU A 136 3.52 -3.01 15.49
C LEU A 136 3.72 -2.34 16.85
N ALA A 137 4.08 -1.06 16.85
CA ALA A 137 4.08 -0.25 18.06
C ALA A 137 2.62 0.02 18.45
N THR A 138 2.29 -0.38 19.66
CA THR A 138 1.00 -0.08 20.29
C THR A 138 1.25 0.36 21.73
N PRO A 139 0.36 1.16 22.34
CA PRO A 139 0.58 1.69 23.69
C PRO A 139 0.73 0.62 24.78
N ASP A 140 0.24 -0.59 24.55
CA ASP A 140 0.32 -1.75 25.45
C ASP A 140 1.64 -2.53 25.35
N VAL A 141 2.47 -2.29 24.32
CA VAL A 141 3.80 -2.92 24.22
C VAL A 141 4.64 -2.56 25.43
N THR A 142 5.27 -3.55 26.04
CA THR A 142 6.13 -3.35 27.20
C THR A 142 7.62 -3.41 26.83
N VAL A 143 8.47 -2.87 27.70
CA VAL A 143 9.93 -3.03 27.59
C VAL A 143 10.32 -4.51 27.64
N ALA A 144 9.60 -5.31 28.43
CA ALA A 144 9.83 -6.75 28.55
C ALA A 144 9.61 -7.49 27.22
N ASP A 145 8.59 -7.11 26.44
CA ASP A 145 8.31 -7.75 25.15
C ASP A 145 9.43 -7.52 24.13
N LEU A 146 9.98 -6.30 24.09
CA LEU A 146 11.01 -5.92 23.13
C LEU A 146 12.41 -6.34 23.57
N ILE A 147 12.75 -6.09 24.82
CA ILE A 147 14.12 -6.26 25.32
C ILE A 147 14.26 -7.56 26.10
N GLY A 148 13.33 -7.84 27.00
CA GLY A 148 13.35 -9.01 27.86
C GLY A 148 13.12 -8.67 29.32
N ASP A 149 12.94 -9.71 30.13
CA ASP A 149 12.70 -9.59 31.56
C ASP A 149 13.37 -10.73 32.34
N ILE A 150 13.37 -10.64 33.66
CA ILE A 150 13.79 -11.73 34.54
C ILE A 150 12.66 -12.75 34.64
N ASP A 151 12.97 -14.02 34.40
CA ASP A 151 12.02 -15.15 34.52
C ASP A 151 12.10 -15.77 35.93
N PRO A 152 11.06 -15.57 36.78
CA PRO A 152 11.06 -16.12 38.14
C PRO A 152 11.00 -17.64 38.19
N ILE A 153 10.36 -18.27 37.19
CA ILE A 153 10.23 -19.72 37.12
C ILE A 153 11.60 -20.32 36.80
N LYS A 154 12.33 -19.71 35.85
CA LYS A 154 13.72 -20.10 35.50
C LYS A 154 14.65 -19.92 36.70
N ALA A 155 14.55 -18.82 37.43
CA ALA A 155 15.32 -18.57 38.65
C ALA A 155 15.09 -19.64 39.73
N ALA A 156 13.82 -19.94 40.03
CA ALA A 156 13.46 -20.94 41.02
C ALA A 156 13.91 -22.36 40.62
N THR A 157 13.71 -22.74 39.36
CA THR A 157 14.05 -24.07 38.84
C THR A 157 15.56 -24.31 38.86
N LEU A 158 16.35 -23.31 38.47
CA LEU A 158 17.81 -23.39 38.46
C LEU A 158 18.44 -23.06 39.82
N LYS A 159 17.65 -22.68 40.82
CA LYS A 159 18.09 -22.21 42.13
C LYS A 159 19.12 -21.08 42.03
N LEU A 160 18.90 -20.17 41.08
CA LEU A 160 19.77 -19.02 40.82
C LEU A 160 19.17 -17.76 41.44
N SER A 161 20.04 -16.82 41.83
CA SER A 161 19.63 -15.50 42.27
C SER A 161 19.00 -14.72 41.12
N TYR A 162 18.11 -13.77 41.44
CA TYR A 162 17.68 -12.76 40.47
C TYR A 162 18.83 -11.88 39.96
N ALA A 163 19.98 -11.92 40.64
CA ALA A 163 21.27 -11.34 40.24
C ALA A 163 21.97 -12.06 39.07
N ASP A 164 21.54 -13.27 38.72
CA ASP A 164 22.23 -14.10 37.75
C ASP A 164 21.71 -13.86 36.32
N GLU A 165 22.58 -13.51 35.38
CA GLU A 165 22.20 -13.26 33.99
C GLU A 165 21.51 -14.45 33.32
N LYS A 166 21.71 -15.68 33.82
CA LYS A 166 21.04 -16.90 33.30
C LYS A 166 19.53 -16.90 33.52
N VAL A 167 19.01 -16.09 34.43
CA VAL A 167 17.56 -15.98 34.68
C VAL A 167 16.87 -15.02 33.73
N ILE A 168 17.62 -14.36 32.83
CA ILE A 168 17.07 -13.46 31.82
C ILE A 168 16.31 -14.27 30.76
N HIS A 169 15.14 -13.76 30.40
CA HIS A 169 14.37 -14.14 29.23
C HIS A 169 14.43 -13.02 28.21
N TYR A 170 15.08 -13.26 27.06
CA TYR A 170 15.21 -12.25 26.01
C TYR A 170 13.90 -12.01 25.27
N GLY A 171 13.59 -10.73 25.06
CA GLY A 171 12.50 -10.26 24.22
C GLY A 171 12.82 -10.34 22.72
N MET A 172 12.01 -9.69 21.89
CA MET A 172 12.12 -9.79 20.43
C MET A 172 13.43 -9.22 19.86
N ILE A 173 13.95 -8.11 20.39
CA ILE A 173 15.13 -7.42 19.85
C ILE A 173 16.40 -8.26 20.01
N PRO A 174 16.77 -8.79 21.21
CA PRO A 174 17.95 -9.65 21.29
C PRO A 174 17.81 -10.92 20.46
N ARG A 175 16.60 -11.49 20.34
CA ARG A 175 16.34 -12.64 19.47
C ARG A 175 16.49 -12.30 17.98
N ALA A 176 16.30 -11.04 17.60
CA ALA A 176 16.55 -10.53 16.26
C ALA A 176 18.01 -10.18 15.99
N HIS A 177 18.95 -10.63 16.84
CA HIS A 177 20.38 -10.54 16.54
C HIS A 177 20.67 -11.11 15.13
N ARG A 178 21.45 -10.37 14.34
CA ARG A 178 21.80 -10.63 12.93
C ARG A 178 20.59 -10.73 12.01
N CYS A 179 19.51 -10.03 12.34
CA CYS A 179 18.27 -9.98 11.56
C CYS A 179 17.83 -8.54 11.29
N ILE A 180 16.87 -8.40 10.37
CA ILE A 180 16.17 -7.14 10.12
C ILE A 180 15.02 -7.04 11.11
N PHE A 181 14.95 -5.92 11.84
CA PHE A 181 13.88 -5.65 12.80
C PHE A 181 13.06 -4.44 12.35
N VAL A 182 11.80 -4.69 12.02
CA VAL A 182 10.83 -3.67 11.59
C VAL A 182 9.94 -3.28 12.76
N LEU A 183 9.91 -2.00 13.08
CA LEU A 183 8.99 -1.43 14.06
C LEU A 183 8.05 -0.45 13.37
N ASN A 184 6.80 -0.88 13.18
CA ASN A 184 5.78 -0.08 12.52
C ASN A 184 5.12 0.90 13.50
N GLU A 185 4.78 2.09 13.00
CA GLU A 185 4.11 3.17 13.74
C GLU A 185 4.87 3.62 15.00
N LEU A 186 6.18 3.85 14.86
CA LEU A 186 7.06 4.25 15.96
C LEU A 186 6.51 5.37 16.89
N PRO A 187 5.79 6.40 16.40
CA PRO A 187 5.13 7.41 17.25
C PRO A 187 4.17 6.84 18.31
N ASP A 188 3.49 5.72 18.03
CA ASP A 188 2.55 5.09 18.96
C ASP A 188 3.25 4.37 20.13
N LEU A 189 4.58 4.26 20.08
CA LEU A 189 5.38 3.66 21.14
C LEU A 189 5.62 4.65 22.28
N GLN A 190 5.38 4.22 23.53
CA GLN A 190 5.63 5.05 24.71
C GLN A 190 7.08 5.56 24.79
N ALA A 191 7.26 6.83 25.19
CA ALA A 191 8.57 7.49 25.23
C ALA A 191 9.65 6.71 26.03
N ARG A 192 9.27 6.08 27.15
CA ARG A 192 10.20 5.24 27.94
C ARG A 192 10.82 4.10 27.15
N ILE A 193 10.07 3.52 26.20
CA ILE A 193 10.50 2.42 25.36
C ILE A 193 11.39 2.96 24.23
N GLN A 194 11.05 4.12 23.67
CA GLN A 194 11.90 4.80 22.70
C GLN A 194 13.29 5.13 23.27
N VAL A 195 13.37 5.55 24.54
CA VAL A 195 14.65 5.76 25.25
C VAL A 195 15.42 4.45 25.46
N ALA A 196 14.73 3.34 25.72
CA ALA A 196 15.36 2.03 25.79
C ALA A 196 15.95 1.60 24.44
N LEU A 197 15.22 1.83 23.32
CA LEU A 197 15.72 1.62 21.96
C LEU A 197 16.94 2.48 21.64
N PHE A 198 16.96 3.73 22.10
CA PHE A 198 18.11 4.63 21.94
C PHE A 198 19.39 4.03 22.54
N SER A 199 19.31 3.45 23.73
CA SER A 199 20.46 2.81 24.40
C SER A 199 21.02 1.64 23.58
N ILE A 200 20.15 0.87 22.92
CA ILE A 200 20.53 -0.23 22.05
C ILE A 200 21.22 0.28 20.79
N LEU A 201 20.67 1.31 20.15
CA LEU A 201 21.21 1.87 18.90
C LEU A 201 22.57 2.55 19.08
N GLN A 202 22.77 3.23 20.20
CA GLN A 202 23.98 4.03 20.41
C GLN A 202 25.08 3.25 21.14
N GLU A 203 24.75 2.66 22.30
CA GLU A 203 25.75 2.10 23.22
C GLU A 203 25.92 0.58 23.03
N LYS A 204 25.01 -0.05 22.27
CA LYS A 204 24.84 -1.51 22.22
C LYS A 204 24.68 -2.11 23.63
N GLU A 205 23.97 -1.39 24.48
CA GLU A 205 23.69 -1.77 25.87
C GLU A 205 22.19 -2.04 26.03
N ILE A 206 21.90 -3.06 26.83
CA ILE A 206 20.55 -3.44 27.21
C ILE A 206 20.43 -3.34 28.73
N GLN A 207 19.33 -2.75 29.19
CA GLN A 207 19.00 -2.70 30.60
C GLN A 207 17.75 -3.53 30.90
N ILE A 208 17.86 -4.50 31.81
CA ILE A 208 16.76 -5.38 32.22
C ILE A 208 16.69 -5.37 33.75
N ARG A 209 15.61 -4.80 34.32
CA ARG A 209 15.34 -4.74 35.79
C ARG A 209 16.57 -4.47 36.68
N GLY A 210 17.46 -3.57 36.26
CA GLY A 210 18.67 -3.18 37.02
C GLY A 210 19.97 -3.82 36.55
N PHE A 211 19.94 -4.88 35.73
CA PHE A 211 21.13 -5.37 35.04
C PHE A 211 21.49 -4.43 33.91
N LYS A 212 22.73 -3.96 33.93
CA LYS A 212 23.35 -3.28 32.80
C LYS A 212 24.14 -4.31 32.01
N LEU A 213 23.54 -4.84 30.95
CA LEU A 213 24.11 -5.94 30.20
C LEU A 213 24.57 -5.42 28.82
N ARG A 214 25.85 -5.64 28.52
CA ARG A 214 26.43 -5.23 27.24
C ARG A 214 26.35 -6.37 26.24
N LEU A 215 25.26 -6.41 25.48
CA LEU A 215 25.08 -7.29 24.33
C LEU A 215 25.33 -6.50 23.05
N PRO A 216 26.46 -6.69 22.34
CA PRO A 216 26.75 -6.00 21.10
C PRO A 216 25.86 -6.53 19.94
N LEU A 217 24.56 -6.28 20.04
CA LEU A 217 23.58 -6.73 19.05
C LEU A 217 23.82 -6.06 17.71
N GLU A 218 23.90 -6.88 16.67
CA GLU A 218 23.92 -6.45 15.28
C GLU A 218 22.53 -6.61 14.68
N ILE A 219 21.80 -5.52 14.54
CA ILE A 219 20.43 -5.52 14.04
C ILE A 219 20.31 -4.39 13.02
N GLN A 220 19.68 -4.68 11.88
CA GLN A 220 19.26 -3.64 10.95
C GLN A 220 17.86 -3.17 11.36
N PHE A 221 17.76 -1.98 11.93
CA PHE A 221 16.46 -1.41 12.24
C PHE A 221 15.85 -0.72 11.02
N VAL A 222 14.55 -0.97 10.82
CA VAL A 222 13.71 -0.23 9.89
C VAL A 222 12.46 0.23 10.64
N PHE A 223 12.34 1.52 10.83
CA PHE A 223 11.18 2.15 11.46
C PHE A 223 10.20 2.60 10.38
N THR A 224 8.91 2.61 10.70
CA THR A 224 7.91 3.28 9.87
C THR A 224 7.11 4.26 10.71
N ALA A 225 6.75 5.39 10.12
CA ALA A 225 5.87 6.37 10.76
C ALA A 225 5.07 7.16 9.71
N ASN A 226 3.92 7.69 10.13
CA ASN A 226 3.24 8.77 9.43
C ASN A 226 3.85 10.13 9.83
N PRO A 227 4.22 11.01 8.88
CA PRO A 227 4.67 12.36 9.17
C PRO A 227 3.73 13.17 10.08
N GLU A 228 2.42 12.95 10.01
CA GLU A 228 1.44 13.69 10.83
C GLU A 228 1.43 13.25 12.29
N ASP A 229 1.81 12.00 12.58
CA ASP A 229 1.81 11.47 13.95
C ASP A 229 2.89 12.12 14.82
N TYR A 230 3.88 12.77 14.19
CA TYR A 230 4.90 13.56 14.88
C TYR A 230 4.32 14.77 15.63
N THR A 231 3.17 15.29 15.22
CA THR A 231 2.52 16.44 15.85
C THR A 231 1.45 16.04 16.86
N ASN A 232 0.73 14.94 16.62
CA ASN A 232 -0.52 14.63 17.35
C ASN A 232 -0.48 13.39 18.26
N ARG A 233 0.34 12.38 17.96
CA ARG A 233 0.30 11.07 18.67
C ARG A 233 1.50 10.77 19.55
N GLY A 234 2.53 11.60 19.45
CA GLY A 234 3.77 11.49 20.21
C GLY A 234 4.95 11.71 19.28
N SER A 235 5.77 12.72 19.56
CA SER A 235 6.99 12.91 18.79
C SER A 235 7.97 11.77 19.07
N ILE A 236 8.67 11.33 18.03
CA ILE A 236 9.88 10.54 18.24
C ILE A 236 10.81 11.38 19.12
N VAL A 237 11.24 10.82 20.25
CA VAL A 237 12.16 11.53 21.15
C VAL A 237 13.40 11.95 20.36
N THR A 238 13.77 13.23 20.47
CA THR A 238 14.90 13.82 19.71
C THR A 238 16.17 12.96 19.75
N PRO A 239 16.58 12.38 20.90
CA PRO A 239 17.76 11.51 20.94
C PRO A 239 17.65 10.29 20.02
N LEU A 240 16.47 9.69 19.88
CA LEU A 240 16.26 8.55 18.98
C LEU A 240 16.26 9.01 17.52
N LYS A 241 15.62 10.15 17.23
CA LYS A 241 15.58 10.75 15.88
C LYS A 241 16.99 11.02 15.35
N ASP A 242 17.88 11.57 16.17
CA ASP A 242 19.26 11.91 15.80
C ASP A 242 20.15 10.68 15.53
N ARG A 243 19.73 9.48 15.94
CA ARG A 243 20.46 8.22 15.73
C ARG A 243 19.96 7.38 14.57
N ILE A 244 18.83 7.74 13.99
CA ILE A 244 18.38 7.13 12.75
C ILE A 244 19.11 7.81 11.60
N GLY A 245 20.07 7.10 10.99
CA GLY A 245 20.98 7.69 10.00
C GLY A 245 20.31 8.13 8.70
N SER A 246 19.18 7.53 8.32
CA SER A 246 18.44 7.91 7.11
C SER A 246 16.94 7.99 7.34
N GLN A 247 16.35 9.12 6.97
CA GLN A 247 14.91 9.34 6.91
C GLN A 247 14.51 9.44 5.45
N ILE A 248 13.63 8.55 5.01
CA ILE A 248 13.24 8.43 3.60
C ILE A 248 11.75 8.71 3.51
N LEU A 249 11.39 9.76 2.75
CA LEU A 249 10.01 10.14 2.48
C LEU A 249 9.46 9.30 1.33
N THR A 250 8.42 8.52 1.61
CA THR A 250 7.63 7.81 0.60
C THR A 250 6.53 8.72 0.07
N HIS A 251 5.97 8.36 -1.07
CA HIS A 251 4.88 9.13 -1.68
C HIS A 251 3.86 8.21 -2.35
N TYR A 252 2.67 8.74 -2.61
CA TYR A 252 1.70 8.12 -3.51
C TYR A 252 2.16 8.26 -4.97
N PRO A 253 1.59 7.49 -5.91
CA PRO A 253 1.88 7.63 -7.34
C PRO A 253 1.71 9.07 -7.83
N HIS A 254 2.69 9.57 -8.59
CA HIS A 254 2.69 10.95 -9.10
C HIS A 254 1.72 11.16 -10.28
N ASN A 255 1.37 10.09 -10.98
CA ASN A 255 0.48 10.14 -12.14
C ASN A 255 -0.39 8.88 -12.23
N ILE A 256 -1.44 8.97 -13.05
CA ILE A 256 -2.43 7.91 -13.28
C ILE A 256 -1.78 6.65 -13.85
N GLU A 257 -0.81 6.79 -14.77
CA GLU A 257 -0.17 5.64 -15.41
C GLU A 257 0.54 4.73 -14.39
N ILE A 258 1.30 5.32 -13.46
CA ILE A 258 1.93 4.60 -12.36
C ILE A 258 0.87 3.96 -11.45
N ALA A 259 -0.19 4.72 -11.10
CA ALA A 259 -1.26 4.23 -10.25
C ALA A 259 -1.97 3.00 -10.86
N LYS A 260 -2.35 3.08 -12.15
CA LYS A 260 -2.95 1.96 -12.89
C LYS A 260 -2.08 0.72 -12.88
N ARG A 261 -0.76 0.87 -13.11
CA ARG A 261 0.18 -0.25 -13.08
C ARG A 261 0.25 -0.91 -11.71
N ILE A 262 0.16 -0.13 -10.63
CA ILE A 262 0.10 -0.65 -9.25
C ILE A 262 -1.20 -1.42 -9.05
N THR A 263 -2.34 -0.83 -9.37
CA THR A 263 -3.65 -1.50 -9.23
C THR A 263 -3.70 -2.80 -10.04
N GLN A 264 -3.22 -2.79 -11.27
CA GLN A 264 -3.15 -3.97 -12.13
C GLN A 264 -2.22 -5.07 -11.58
N GLN A 265 -1.17 -4.70 -10.84
CA GLN A 265 -0.25 -5.65 -10.19
C GLN A 265 -0.89 -6.31 -8.96
N GLU A 266 -1.68 -5.55 -8.20
CA GLU A 266 -2.16 -5.98 -6.88
C GLU A 266 -3.57 -6.58 -6.90
N VAL A 267 -4.43 -6.19 -7.84
CA VAL A 267 -5.82 -6.67 -7.90
C VAL A 267 -5.87 -8.17 -8.20
N LEU A 268 -6.73 -8.88 -7.47
CA LEU A 268 -7.04 -10.29 -7.67
C LEU A 268 -8.39 -10.44 -8.37
N ILE A 269 -8.37 -10.81 -9.65
CA ILE A 269 -9.57 -11.13 -10.44
C ILE A 269 -9.51 -12.58 -10.89
N SER A 270 -10.65 -13.29 -10.81
CA SER A 270 -10.78 -14.66 -11.27
C SER A 270 -10.50 -14.79 -12.78
N GLU A 271 -9.97 -15.93 -13.22
CA GLU A 271 -9.72 -16.19 -14.65
C GLU A 271 -11.02 -16.23 -15.47
N GLU A 272 -12.15 -16.50 -14.84
CA GLU A 272 -13.48 -16.45 -15.46
C GLU A 272 -13.90 -14.99 -15.74
N ASN A 273 -13.83 -14.13 -14.72
CA ASN A 273 -14.15 -12.71 -14.85
C ASN A 273 -13.25 -12.02 -15.88
N LYS A 274 -11.96 -12.35 -15.94
CA LYS A 274 -11.04 -11.83 -16.97
C LYS A 274 -11.46 -12.19 -18.40
N LYS A 275 -12.16 -13.31 -18.60
CA LYS A 275 -12.62 -13.77 -19.94
C LYS A 275 -13.99 -13.23 -20.31
N GLN A 276 -14.86 -13.01 -19.31
CA GLN A 276 -16.25 -12.61 -19.51
C GLN A 276 -16.44 -11.09 -19.47
N ILE A 277 -15.63 -10.35 -18.71
CA ILE A 277 -15.79 -8.93 -18.46
C ILE A 277 -14.68 -8.14 -19.14
N HIS A 278 -15.06 -7.26 -20.06
CA HIS A 278 -14.14 -6.31 -20.69
C HIS A 278 -14.12 -4.99 -19.91
N VAL A 279 -12.91 -4.48 -19.64
CA VAL A 279 -12.69 -3.22 -18.92
C VAL A 279 -12.07 -2.20 -19.88
N PRO A 280 -12.81 -1.17 -20.30
CA PRO A 280 -12.29 -0.08 -21.12
C PRO A 280 -11.10 0.62 -20.44
N GLU A 281 -10.14 1.12 -21.23
CA GLU A 281 -8.96 1.78 -20.66
C GLU A 281 -9.35 3.07 -19.90
N LEU A 282 -10.34 3.81 -20.41
CA LEU A 282 -10.90 4.97 -19.73
C LEU A 282 -11.56 4.62 -18.39
N ALA A 283 -12.12 3.41 -18.23
CA ALA A 283 -12.64 3.00 -16.93
C ALA A 283 -11.51 2.87 -15.89
N LYS A 284 -10.34 2.37 -16.30
CA LYS A 284 -9.16 2.30 -15.43
C LYS A 284 -8.62 3.70 -15.10
N ASP A 285 -8.58 4.59 -16.10
CA ASP A 285 -8.19 5.98 -15.90
C ASP A 285 -9.12 6.68 -14.91
N LEU A 286 -10.44 6.51 -15.09
CA LEU A 286 -11.46 7.10 -14.23
C LEU A 286 -11.33 6.61 -12.79
N LEU A 287 -11.16 5.30 -12.61
CA LEU A 287 -10.99 4.69 -11.29
C LEU A 287 -9.80 5.31 -10.52
N GLU A 288 -8.65 5.44 -11.18
CA GLU A 288 -7.48 6.05 -10.54
C GLU A 288 -7.67 7.55 -10.33
N GLN A 289 -8.30 8.26 -11.29
CA GLN A 289 -8.53 9.69 -11.19
C GLN A 289 -9.37 10.04 -9.95
N ILE A 290 -10.32 9.20 -9.54
CA ILE A 290 -11.07 9.37 -8.28
C ILE A 290 -10.11 9.51 -7.10
N GLY A 291 -9.05 8.69 -7.03
CA GLY A 291 -8.02 8.79 -6.00
C GLY A 291 -7.20 10.07 -6.06
N PHE A 292 -6.97 10.63 -7.25
CA PHE A 292 -6.30 11.93 -7.39
C PHE A 292 -7.19 13.09 -6.99
N GLU A 293 -8.49 13.04 -7.30
CA GLU A 293 -9.45 14.05 -6.84
C GLU A 293 -9.66 13.99 -5.33
N ALA A 294 -9.76 12.80 -4.75
CA ALA A 294 -9.91 12.60 -3.32
C ALA A 294 -8.77 13.23 -2.52
N ARG A 295 -7.52 13.13 -2.99
CA ARG A 295 -6.36 13.75 -2.32
C ARG A 295 -6.35 15.27 -2.36
N LYS A 296 -7.13 15.89 -3.25
CA LYS A 296 -7.25 17.34 -3.40
C LYS A 296 -8.56 17.89 -2.85
N SER A 297 -9.49 17.00 -2.46
CA SER A 297 -10.82 17.37 -2.02
C SER A 297 -10.78 17.99 -0.64
N GLU A 298 -11.53 19.08 -0.47
CA GLU A 298 -11.74 19.72 0.83
C GLU A 298 -12.59 18.87 1.79
N TYR A 299 -13.33 17.89 1.29
CA TYR A 299 -14.16 16.98 2.08
C TYR A 299 -13.39 15.78 2.65
N VAL A 300 -12.14 15.59 2.24
CA VAL A 300 -11.33 14.40 2.57
C VAL A 300 -10.15 14.79 3.43
N ASP A 301 -9.89 14.01 4.49
CA ASP A 301 -8.73 14.23 5.34
C ASP A 301 -7.43 13.77 4.65
N ALA A 302 -6.70 14.74 4.11
CA ALA A 302 -5.39 14.50 3.48
C ALA A 302 -4.36 13.91 4.45
N LYS A 303 -4.50 14.12 5.78
CA LYS A 303 -3.57 13.62 6.81
C LYS A 303 -3.70 12.13 7.05
N SER A 304 -4.91 11.61 6.94
CA SER A 304 -5.19 10.16 6.96
C SER A 304 -4.74 9.50 5.64
N GLY A 305 -4.83 10.26 4.54
CA GLY A 305 -4.28 9.92 3.24
C GLY A 305 -5.14 8.95 2.41
N VAL A 306 -5.22 9.20 1.11
CA VAL A 306 -5.96 8.32 0.18
C VAL A 306 -5.04 7.24 -0.38
N SER A 307 -5.10 6.07 0.26
CA SER A 307 -4.27 4.90 -0.03
C SER A 307 -4.51 4.33 -1.43
N THR A 308 -3.47 3.74 -2.04
CA THR A 308 -3.61 2.92 -3.26
C THR A 308 -4.53 1.71 -3.07
N ARG A 309 -4.74 1.28 -1.81
CA ARG A 309 -5.72 0.24 -1.48
C ARG A 309 -7.15 0.63 -1.85
N MET A 310 -7.47 1.93 -1.90
CA MET A 310 -8.77 2.38 -2.37
C MET A 310 -8.98 1.96 -3.81
N SER A 311 -8.09 2.34 -4.74
CA SER A 311 -8.17 1.96 -6.15
C SER A 311 -8.25 0.44 -6.33
N ILE A 312 -7.46 -0.35 -5.58
CA ILE A 312 -7.49 -1.82 -5.64
C ILE A 312 -8.88 -2.36 -5.30
N THR A 313 -9.42 -2.00 -4.12
CA THR A 313 -10.75 -2.48 -3.70
C THR A 313 -11.87 -1.92 -4.56
N SER A 314 -11.70 -0.70 -5.07
CA SER A 314 -12.61 -0.07 -6.00
C SER A 314 -12.66 -0.83 -7.33
N PHE A 315 -11.52 -1.30 -7.85
CA PHE A 315 -11.48 -2.08 -9.08
C PHE A 315 -12.12 -3.46 -8.88
N GLU A 316 -11.89 -4.11 -7.74
CA GLU A 316 -12.53 -5.38 -7.37
C GLU A 316 -14.06 -5.24 -7.29
N ASN A 317 -14.55 -4.15 -6.68
CA ASN A 317 -15.98 -3.84 -6.66
C ASN A 317 -16.53 -3.52 -8.05
N LEU A 318 -15.78 -2.81 -8.90
CA LEU A 318 -16.19 -2.50 -10.26
C LEU A 318 -16.42 -3.77 -11.08
N ILE A 319 -15.50 -4.74 -10.96
CA ILE A 319 -15.64 -6.06 -11.59
C ILE A 319 -16.83 -6.81 -10.99
N SER A 320 -17.00 -6.76 -9.67
CA SER A 320 -18.11 -7.43 -8.97
C SER A 320 -19.48 -6.88 -9.37
N SER A 321 -19.59 -5.57 -9.63
CA SER A 321 -20.82 -4.95 -10.16
C SER A 321 -21.20 -5.55 -11.52
N ALA A 322 -20.23 -5.65 -12.43
CA ALA A 322 -20.46 -6.22 -13.75
C ALA A 322 -20.71 -7.73 -13.71
N GLU A 323 -20.00 -8.48 -12.85
CA GLU A 323 -20.25 -9.91 -12.63
C GLU A 323 -21.66 -10.15 -12.09
N ARG A 324 -22.10 -9.37 -11.09
CA ARG A 324 -23.46 -9.47 -10.56
C ARG A 324 -24.50 -9.26 -11.66
N ARG A 325 -24.33 -8.25 -12.51
CA ARG A 325 -25.22 -8.02 -13.66
C ARG A 325 -25.21 -9.22 -14.61
N LEU A 326 -24.04 -9.73 -14.99
CA LEU A 326 -23.87 -10.87 -15.88
C LEU A 326 -24.64 -12.12 -15.37
N LEU A 327 -24.55 -12.39 -14.07
CA LEU A 327 -25.24 -13.51 -13.42
C LEU A 327 -26.77 -13.35 -13.43
N ILE A 328 -27.27 -12.12 -13.31
CA ILE A 328 -28.72 -11.85 -13.31
C ILE A 328 -29.28 -11.93 -14.74
N THR A 329 -28.59 -11.34 -15.71
CA THR A 329 -29.05 -11.28 -17.10
C THR A 329 -28.84 -12.59 -17.85
N ASN A 330 -28.00 -13.49 -17.31
CA ASN A 330 -27.52 -14.70 -17.98
C ASN A 330 -26.79 -14.43 -19.30
N ASP A 331 -26.22 -13.24 -19.46
CA ASP A 331 -25.34 -12.93 -20.58
C ASP A 331 -24.02 -13.72 -20.46
N SER A 332 -23.38 -14.01 -21.59
CA SER A 332 -22.09 -14.74 -21.59
C SER A 332 -20.87 -13.83 -21.43
N LYS A 333 -21.02 -12.54 -21.76
CA LYS A 333 -20.00 -11.51 -21.67
C LYS A 333 -20.65 -10.15 -21.40
N THR A 334 -19.94 -9.27 -20.73
CA THR A 334 -20.37 -7.87 -20.50
C THR A 334 -19.16 -6.94 -20.57
N ASN A 335 -19.43 -5.65 -20.69
CA ASN A 335 -18.43 -4.60 -20.53
C ASN A 335 -18.72 -3.85 -19.22
N ILE A 336 -17.69 -3.25 -18.62
CA ILE A 336 -17.91 -2.23 -17.59
C ILE A 336 -18.74 -1.09 -18.17
N ARG A 337 -19.74 -0.66 -17.41
CA ARG A 337 -20.63 0.47 -17.67
C ARG A 337 -20.34 1.62 -16.72
N MET A 338 -20.75 2.83 -17.05
CA MET A 338 -20.61 3.96 -16.11
C MET A 338 -21.44 3.75 -14.84
N SER A 339 -22.58 3.06 -14.92
CA SER A 339 -23.38 2.69 -13.75
C SER A 339 -22.66 1.73 -12.78
N ASP A 340 -21.69 0.95 -13.25
CA ASP A 340 -20.90 0.05 -12.39
C ASP A 340 -20.06 0.81 -11.36
N PHE A 341 -19.70 2.07 -11.64
CA PHE A 341 -18.98 2.95 -10.71
C PHE A 341 -19.79 3.28 -9.46
N LEU A 342 -21.11 3.11 -9.47
CA LEU A 342 -21.93 3.24 -8.27
C LEU A 342 -21.60 2.16 -7.24
N GLY A 343 -21.25 0.95 -7.69
CA GLY A 343 -20.81 -0.13 -6.79
C GLY A 343 -19.47 0.16 -6.11
N VAL A 344 -18.65 1.02 -6.72
CA VAL A 344 -17.35 1.44 -6.17
C VAL A 344 -17.50 2.36 -4.94
N ILE A 345 -18.63 3.06 -4.79
CA ILE A 345 -18.87 3.99 -3.66
C ILE A 345 -18.65 3.31 -2.30
N THR A 346 -19.08 2.07 -2.16
CA THR A 346 -18.89 1.29 -0.92
C THR A 346 -17.41 1.11 -0.58
N ALA A 347 -16.55 0.88 -1.58
CA ALA A 347 -15.10 0.79 -1.38
C ALA A 347 -14.47 2.15 -1.07
N ILE A 348 -14.93 3.22 -1.70
CA ILE A 348 -14.48 4.59 -1.43
C ILE A 348 -14.75 4.96 0.04
N ASN A 349 -15.99 4.80 0.49
CA ASN A 349 -16.41 5.16 1.85
C ASN A 349 -15.63 4.39 2.93
N GLY A 350 -15.28 3.13 2.68
CA GLY A 350 -14.52 2.32 3.63
C GLY A 350 -13.01 2.59 3.64
N LYS A 351 -12.50 3.49 2.78
CA LYS A 351 -11.06 3.73 2.57
C LYS A 351 -10.66 5.21 2.63
N ILE A 352 -11.63 6.11 2.70
CA ILE A 352 -11.43 7.55 2.85
C ILE A 352 -11.93 7.95 4.24
N GLU A 353 -11.16 8.82 4.90
CA GLU A 353 -11.60 9.52 6.10
C GLU A 353 -12.09 10.91 5.69
N LEU A 354 -13.27 11.30 6.16
CA LEU A 354 -13.85 12.60 5.85
C LEU A 354 -13.47 13.63 6.92
N VAL A 355 -13.34 14.88 6.51
CA VAL A 355 -13.34 16.00 7.46
C VAL A 355 -14.77 16.34 7.86
N TYR A 356 -14.93 17.25 8.83
CA TYR A 356 -16.25 17.64 9.35
C TYR A 356 -17.21 18.09 8.24
N GLU A 357 -16.74 18.89 7.28
CA GLU A 357 -17.51 19.33 6.12
C GLU A 357 -17.98 18.16 5.25
N GLY A 358 -17.12 17.15 5.04
CA GLY A 358 -17.48 15.95 4.29
C GLY A 358 -18.50 15.07 5.01
N GLU A 359 -18.40 14.97 6.34
CA GLU A 359 -19.39 14.27 7.17
C GLU A 359 -20.78 14.95 7.13
N GLN A 360 -20.82 16.29 6.99
CA GLN A 360 -22.09 17.03 6.85
C GLN A 360 -22.77 16.78 5.50
N GLU A 361 -22.00 16.71 4.40
CA GLU A 361 -22.52 16.36 3.07
C GLU A 361 -22.97 14.88 3.02
N GLY A 362 -22.26 14.02 3.73
CA GLY A 362 -22.50 12.59 3.80
C GLY A 362 -21.61 11.79 2.85
N ALA A 363 -21.09 10.67 3.34
CA ALA A 363 -20.05 9.90 2.65
C ALA A 363 -20.42 9.48 1.21
N ASN A 364 -21.67 9.08 0.98
CA ASN A 364 -22.14 8.71 -0.36
C ASN A 364 -22.09 9.89 -1.33
N GLU A 365 -22.58 11.06 -0.91
CA GLU A 365 -22.59 12.26 -1.75
C GLU A 365 -21.16 12.73 -2.05
N VAL A 366 -20.26 12.66 -1.07
CA VAL A 366 -18.84 12.93 -1.29
C VAL A 366 -18.26 11.96 -2.32
N ALA A 367 -18.52 10.65 -2.22
CA ALA A 367 -18.04 9.68 -3.20
C ALA A 367 -18.59 9.94 -4.61
N TYR A 368 -19.88 10.28 -4.74
CA TYR A 368 -20.48 10.72 -6.01
C TYR A 368 -19.79 11.96 -6.57
N HIS A 369 -19.52 12.95 -5.72
CA HIS A 369 -18.82 14.17 -6.09
C HIS A 369 -17.40 13.89 -6.58
N LEU A 370 -16.69 12.95 -5.96
CA LEU A 370 -15.36 12.52 -6.40
C LEU A 370 -15.39 11.85 -7.77
N ILE A 371 -16.37 10.98 -8.04
CA ILE A 371 -16.58 10.36 -9.37
C ILE A 371 -16.88 11.46 -10.40
N SER A 372 -17.80 12.37 -10.10
CA SER A 372 -18.15 13.50 -10.99
C SER A 372 -16.95 14.41 -11.27
N SER A 373 -16.13 14.70 -10.26
CA SER A 373 -14.90 15.48 -10.41
C SER A 373 -13.88 14.76 -11.30
N ALA A 374 -13.72 13.45 -11.13
CA ALA A 374 -12.82 12.67 -11.96
C ALA A 374 -13.26 12.65 -13.44
N ILE A 375 -14.57 12.55 -13.69
CA ILE A 375 -15.15 12.66 -15.03
C ILE A 375 -14.87 14.04 -15.63
N LYS A 376 -15.10 15.14 -14.89
CA LYS A 376 -14.78 16.50 -15.35
C LYS A 376 -13.31 16.67 -15.73
N THR A 377 -12.40 16.07 -14.96
CA THR A 377 -10.97 16.15 -15.24
C THR A 377 -10.60 15.39 -16.51
N LEU A 378 -11.21 14.23 -16.77
CA LEU A 378 -10.90 13.40 -17.93
C LEU A 378 -11.66 13.82 -19.21
N PHE A 379 -12.84 14.42 -19.08
CA PHE A 379 -13.73 14.74 -20.20
C PHE A 379 -13.05 15.54 -21.33
N PRO A 380 -12.22 16.58 -21.05
CA PRO A 380 -11.53 17.36 -22.09
C PRO A 380 -10.54 16.57 -22.94
N ASN A 381 -10.10 15.39 -22.49
CA ASN A 381 -9.20 14.53 -23.25
C ASN A 381 -9.92 13.77 -24.38
N TYR A 382 -11.25 13.66 -24.28
CA TYR A 382 -12.07 12.86 -25.21
C TYR A 382 -13.06 13.72 -26.00
N PHE A 383 -13.56 14.81 -25.42
CA PHE A 383 -14.55 15.66 -26.05
C PHE A 383 -14.21 17.16 -25.89
N PRO A 384 -14.73 18.03 -26.78
CA PRO A 384 -14.57 19.47 -26.64
C PRO A 384 -14.95 19.99 -25.25
N LYS A 385 -14.13 20.91 -24.71
CA LYS A 385 -14.42 21.54 -23.42
C LYS A 385 -15.78 22.24 -23.46
N ILE A 386 -16.55 22.07 -22.39
CA ILE A 386 -17.80 22.78 -22.18
C ILE A 386 -17.46 24.10 -21.50
N GLU A 387 -17.55 25.21 -22.24
CA GLU A 387 -17.32 26.55 -21.70
C GLU A 387 -18.50 26.99 -20.81
N LYS A 388 -18.21 27.79 -19.77
CA LYS A 388 -19.25 28.34 -18.88
C LYS A 388 -20.11 29.42 -19.55
N LEU A 389 -19.62 30.01 -20.65
CA LEU A 389 -20.26 31.08 -21.40
C LEU A 389 -20.23 30.70 -22.88
N GLU A 390 -21.39 30.37 -23.43
CA GLU A 390 -21.54 30.07 -24.86
C GLU A 390 -21.80 31.37 -25.63
N LYS A 391 -21.19 31.51 -26.81
CA LYS A 391 -21.53 32.59 -27.74
C LYS A 391 -22.89 32.27 -28.34
N THR A 392 -23.85 33.18 -28.20
CA THR A 392 -25.28 33.01 -28.54
C THR A 392 -25.60 32.67 -30.00
N ASN A 393 -24.63 32.63 -30.92
CA ASN A 393 -24.86 32.49 -32.36
C ASN A 393 -24.14 31.30 -33.04
N ASP A 394 -23.37 30.47 -32.32
CA ASP A 394 -22.70 29.30 -32.89
C ASP A 394 -23.30 28.00 -32.34
N GLU A 395 -23.68 27.05 -33.22
CA GLU A 395 -24.09 25.70 -32.79
C GLU A 395 -22.92 24.99 -32.10
N GLY A 396 -23.11 24.67 -30.82
CA GLY A 396 -22.20 23.90 -30.00
C GLY A 396 -22.09 22.43 -30.43
N PRO A 397 -20.99 21.75 -30.04
CA PRO A 397 -20.75 20.36 -30.43
C PRO A 397 -21.77 19.35 -29.86
N TYR A 398 -22.56 19.76 -28.87
CA TYR A 398 -23.52 18.91 -28.15
C TYR A 398 -24.98 19.33 -28.35
N ASP A 399 -25.25 20.45 -29.01
CA ASP A 399 -26.59 21.06 -29.06
C ASP A 399 -27.63 20.09 -29.63
N GLN A 400 -27.32 19.37 -30.71
CA GLN A 400 -28.22 18.39 -31.31
C GLN A 400 -28.60 17.24 -30.34
N LEU A 401 -27.69 16.90 -29.42
CA LEU A 401 -27.93 15.89 -28.39
C LEU A 401 -28.76 16.48 -27.23
N LEU A 402 -28.43 17.69 -26.78
CA LEU A 402 -29.17 18.38 -25.72
C LEU A 402 -30.61 18.72 -26.15
N ASP A 403 -30.81 19.16 -27.39
CA ASP A 403 -32.11 19.42 -27.99
C ASP A 403 -33.03 18.20 -27.98
N TRP A 404 -32.46 16.99 -28.05
CA TRP A 404 -33.25 15.77 -27.93
C TRP A 404 -33.82 15.61 -26.52
N PHE A 405 -33.01 15.85 -25.48
CA PHE A 405 -33.48 15.83 -24.09
C PHE A 405 -34.43 17.01 -23.77
N PHE A 406 -34.24 18.18 -24.39
CA PHE A 406 -35.14 19.34 -24.23
C PHE A 406 -36.55 19.12 -24.78
N LYS A 407 -36.73 18.18 -25.72
CA LYS A 407 -38.04 17.79 -26.28
C LYS A 407 -38.75 16.73 -25.43
N GLU A 408 -38.58 16.78 -24.12
CA GLU A 408 -39.13 15.84 -23.14
C GLU A 408 -38.77 14.36 -23.36
N ASN A 409 -37.69 14.07 -24.12
CA ASN A 409 -37.17 12.72 -24.18
C ASN A 409 -36.31 12.43 -22.95
N GLU A 410 -36.35 11.17 -22.51
CA GLU A 410 -35.56 10.67 -21.41
C GLU A 410 -34.85 9.38 -21.78
N LEU A 411 -33.73 9.13 -21.11
CA LEU A 411 -33.01 7.87 -21.19
C LEU A 411 -33.02 7.24 -19.80
N PHE A 412 -33.70 6.12 -19.65
CA PHE A 412 -33.64 5.30 -18.45
C PHE A 412 -32.81 4.05 -18.70
N ILE A 413 -31.77 3.83 -17.89
CA ILE A 413 -30.93 2.65 -17.93
C ILE A 413 -31.09 1.92 -16.60
N GLU A 414 -31.76 0.78 -16.64
CA GLU A 414 -31.86 -0.13 -15.49
C GLU A 414 -30.49 -0.72 -15.14
N ASP A 415 -30.26 -0.99 -13.85
CA ASP A 415 -28.98 -1.53 -13.36
C ASP A 415 -28.69 -2.93 -13.92
N ASP A 416 -29.73 -3.77 -13.93
CA ASP A 416 -29.67 -5.17 -14.32
C ASP A 416 -30.11 -5.36 -15.79
N LEU A 417 -29.96 -4.33 -16.64
CA LEU A 417 -30.31 -4.38 -18.06
C LEU A 417 -29.35 -5.27 -18.86
N ASP A 418 -29.88 -6.23 -19.62
CA ASP A 418 -29.07 -7.12 -20.48
C ASP A 418 -28.30 -6.34 -21.57
N GLU A 419 -27.21 -6.94 -22.07
CA GLU A 419 -26.32 -6.28 -23.04
C GLU A 419 -27.06 -5.80 -24.30
N LYS A 420 -28.00 -6.60 -24.81
CA LYS A 420 -28.71 -6.28 -26.05
C LYS A 420 -29.62 -5.07 -25.88
N ASN A 421 -30.36 -5.00 -24.78
CA ASN A 421 -31.27 -3.90 -24.51
C ASN A 421 -30.52 -2.64 -24.08
N HIS A 422 -29.41 -2.79 -23.34
CA HIS A 422 -28.50 -1.68 -23.04
C HIS A 422 -27.96 -1.00 -24.31
N GLN A 423 -27.43 -1.79 -25.24
CA GLN A 423 -26.90 -1.26 -26.50
C GLN A 423 -27.98 -0.57 -27.34
N LYS A 424 -29.18 -1.16 -27.42
CA LYS A 424 -30.32 -0.55 -28.11
C LYS A 424 -30.74 0.78 -27.50
N ALA A 425 -30.77 0.89 -26.17
CA ALA A 425 -31.14 2.13 -25.49
C ALA A 425 -30.18 3.27 -25.87
N LEU A 426 -28.87 3.01 -25.85
CA LEU A 426 -27.85 4.00 -26.22
C LEU A 426 -27.86 4.34 -27.72
N GLU A 427 -28.11 3.36 -28.59
CA GLU A 427 -28.22 3.60 -30.04
C GLU A 427 -29.48 4.37 -30.45
N GLY A 428 -30.52 4.34 -29.61
CA GLY A 428 -31.76 5.07 -29.83
C GLY A 428 -31.61 6.58 -29.72
N ILE A 429 -30.51 7.07 -29.13
CA ILE A 429 -30.29 8.49 -28.89
C ILE A 429 -29.75 9.16 -30.18
N PRO A 430 -30.47 10.14 -30.75
CA PRO A 430 -30.00 10.88 -31.92
C PRO A 430 -28.68 11.62 -31.67
N ALA A 431 -27.98 11.97 -32.75
CA ALA A 431 -26.69 12.68 -32.74
C ALA A 431 -25.49 11.94 -32.12
N ILE A 432 -25.65 10.93 -31.24
CA ILE A 432 -24.54 10.20 -30.63
C ILE A 432 -23.59 9.60 -31.67
N LYS A 433 -24.13 8.91 -32.69
CA LYS A 433 -23.31 8.34 -33.78
C LYS A 433 -22.48 9.41 -34.50
N LYS A 434 -23.02 10.61 -34.69
CA LYS A 434 -22.32 11.74 -35.35
C LYS A 434 -21.22 12.31 -34.44
N ILE A 435 -21.50 12.48 -33.15
CA ILE A 435 -20.53 12.96 -32.15
C ILE A 435 -19.37 11.97 -32.02
N MET A 436 -19.67 10.67 -31.82
CA MET A 436 -18.64 9.63 -31.74
C MET A 436 -17.79 9.56 -33.01
N LYS A 437 -18.40 9.61 -34.20
CA LYS A 437 -17.64 9.62 -35.46
C LYS A 437 -16.74 10.86 -35.61
N LYS A 438 -17.14 12.01 -35.06
CA LYS A 438 -16.39 13.27 -35.17
C LYS A 438 -15.23 13.35 -34.18
N PHE A 439 -15.43 12.90 -32.94
CA PHE A 439 -14.45 13.10 -31.86
C PHE A 439 -13.76 11.82 -31.40
N GLN A 440 -14.28 10.64 -31.74
CA GLN A 440 -13.81 9.33 -31.29
C GLN A 440 -13.75 8.33 -32.47
N SER A 441 -13.24 8.78 -33.63
CA SER A 441 -13.20 7.97 -34.87
C SER A 441 -12.36 6.70 -34.75
N ASP A 442 -11.33 6.73 -33.91
CA ASP A 442 -10.34 5.67 -33.76
C ASP A 442 -10.63 4.75 -32.55
N LEU A 443 -11.80 4.92 -31.91
CA LEU A 443 -12.22 4.14 -30.75
C LEU A 443 -12.46 2.67 -31.10
N ASP A 444 -11.99 1.76 -30.25
CA ASP A 444 -12.32 0.34 -30.37
C ASP A 444 -13.84 0.16 -30.23
N LYS A 445 -14.43 -0.68 -31.08
CA LYS A 445 -15.86 -1.01 -31.03
C LYS A 445 -16.29 -1.55 -29.67
N LYS A 446 -15.38 -2.22 -28.94
CA LYS A 446 -15.66 -2.71 -27.58
C LYS A 446 -15.88 -1.60 -26.56
N ASP A 447 -15.24 -0.44 -26.76
CA ASP A 447 -15.29 0.69 -25.83
C ASP A 447 -16.40 1.70 -26.20
N TYR A 448 -17.06 1.51 -27.36
CA TYR A 448 -18.06 2.42 -27.90
C TYR A 448 -19.16 2.78 -26.89
N TYR A 449 -19.83 1.79 -26.31
CA TYR A 449 -20.97 2.03 -25.42
C TYR A 449 -20.54 2.69 -24.10
N PHE A 450 -19.37 2.32 -23.57
CA PHE A 450 -18.81 2.99 -22.39
C PHE A 450 -18.48 4.46 -22.67
N MET A 451 -17.93 4.76 -23.85
CA MET A 451 -17.64 6.13 -24.28
C MET A 451 -18.92 6.96 -24.47
N VAL A 452 -19.99 6.34 -24.95
CA VAL A 452 -21.32 6.97 -25.05
C VAL A 452 -21.85 7.33 -23.66
N GLU A 453 -21.81 6.41 -22.70
CA GLU A 453 -22.19 6.71 -21.32
C GLU A 453 -21.29 7.80 -20.72
N PHE A 454 -19.97 7.73 -20.93
CA PHE A 454 -19.04 8.74 -20.44
C PHE A 454 -19.34 10.14 -20.98
N LEU A 455 -19.79 10.26 -22.24
CA LEU A 455 -20.29 11.53 -22.79
C LEU A 455 -21.49 12.05 -21.99
N LEU A 456 -22.50 11.22 -21.74
CA LEU A 456 -23.72 11.61 -21.01
C LEU A 456 -23.42 12.00 -19.56
N TRP A 457 -22.59 11.21 -18.88
CA TRP A 457 -22.14 11.49 -17.53
C TRP A 457 -21.27 12.75 -17.47
N GLY A 458 -20.46 13.01 -18.48
CA GLY A 458 -19.68 14.25 -18.59
C GLY A 458 -20.57 15.49 -18.77
N LEU A 459 -21.58 15.41 -19.63
CA LEU A 459 -22.58 16.47 -19.80
C LEU A 459 -23.33 16.74 -18.48
N GLU A 460 -23.69 15.70 -17.73
CA GLU A 460 -24.28 15.85 -16.41
C GLU A 460 -23.32 16.46 -15.39
N ALA A 461 -22.06 16.00 -15.34
CA ALA A 461 -21.07 16.58 -14.46
C ALA A 461 -20.91 18.10 -14.73
N HIS A 462 -20.99 18.51 -15.99
CA HIS A 462 -21.00 19.92 -16.42
C HIS A 462 -22.36 20.63 -16.32
N GLN A 463 -23.36 20.01 -15.67
CA GLN A 463 -24.71 20.54 -15.44
C GLN A 463 -25.48 20.87 -16.73
N LYS A 464 -25.13 20.24 -17.86
CA LYS A 464 -25.85 20.34 -19.14
C LYS A 464 -26.99 19.32 -19.25
N LEU A 465 -26.93 18.25 -18.46
CA LEU A 465 -27.99 17.25 -18.30
C LEU A 465 -28.23 17.02 -16.81
N ASN A 466 -29.45 16.56 -16.47
CA ASN A 466 -29.74 16.02 -15.16
C ASN A 466 -29.64 14.49 -15.18
N LYS A 467 -29.08 13.94 -14.10
CA LYS A 467 -29.08 12.51 -13.81
C LYS A 467 -29.81 12.29 -12.50
N LEU A 468 -30.86 11.49 -12.53
CA LEU A 468 -31.59 11.06 -11.35
C LEU A 468 -31.36 9.58 -11.11
N ARG A 469 -30.97 9.24 -9.88
CA ARG A 469 -30.86 7.87 -9.43
C ARG A 469 -32.22 7.39 -8.92
N THR A 470 -32.74 6.30 -9.47
CA THR A 470 -33.93 5.60 -8.95
C THR A 470 -33.50 4.31 -8.25
N PHE A 471 -34.46 3.57 -7.68
CA PHE A 471 -34.17 2.26 -7.08
C PHE A 471 -33.78 1.20 -8.11
N GLU A 472 -34.21 1.36 -9.37
CA GLU A 472 -34.08 0.35 -10.43
C GLU A 472 -33.02 0.74 -11.48
N GLY A 473 -32.56 1.99 -11.50
CA GLY A 473 -31.63 2.44 -12.52
C GLY A 473 -31.30 3.94 -12.47
N THR A 474 -30.78 4.43 -13.58
CA THR A 474 -30.33 5.80 -13.76
C THR A 474 -31.11 6.46 -14.90
N GLN A 475 -31.71 7.61 -14.62
CA GLN A 475 -32.48 8.40 -15.58
C GLN A 475 -31.71 9.66 -15.99
N PHE A 476 -31.53 9.88 -17.29
CA PHE A 476 -31.06 11.14 -17.86
C PHE A 476 -32.22 11.91 -18.45
N LYS A 477 -32.31 13.20 -18.10
CA LYS A 477 -33.34 14.12 -18.61
C LYS A 477 -32.83 15.55 -18.62
N ASP A 478 -33.65 16.45 -19.15
CA ASP A 478 -33.34 17.87 -19.16
C ASP A 478 -33.16 18.48 -17.74
N SER A 479 -32.23 19.44 -17.68
CA SER A 479 -31.95 20.36 -16.59
C SER A 479 -33.14 21.25 -16.22
N LEU A 480 -33.82 21.87 -17.20
CA LEU A 480 -34.87 22.87 -16.99
C LEU A 480 -36.22 22.25 -16.57
N GLY A 481 -36.61 21.12 -17.15
CA GLY A 481 -37.84 20.40 -16.78
C GLY A 481 -37.92 19.96 -15.31
N SER A 482 -36.77 19.78 -14.65
CA SER A 482 -36.72 19.40 -13.22
C SER A 482 -37.07 20.53 -12.23
N PHE A 483 -36.85 21.79 -12.62
CA PHE A 483 -37.19 22.95 -11.78
C PHE A 483 -38.70 23.18 -11.73
N ILE A 484 -39.40 22.86 -12.83
CA ILE A 484 -40.85 23.05 -12.94
C ILE A 484 -41.60 21.90 -12.24
N ASN A 485 -41.06 20.67 -12.25
CA ASN A 485 -41.68 19.52 -11.57
C ASN A 485 -41.42 19.43 -10.05
N ARG A 486 -40.68 20.39 -9.47
CA ARG A 486 -40.46 20.53 -8.01
C ARG A 486 -41.24 21.70 -7.39
N LEU A 487 -42.03 22.42 -8.18
CA LEU A 487 -43.09 23.34 -7.75
C LEU A 487 -44.43 22.61 -7.78
#